data_AF-A0A399EY88-F1
#
_entry.id   AF-A0A399EY88-F1
#
_cell.length_a   1.000
_cell.length_b   1.000
_cell.length_c   1.000
_cell.angle_alpha   90.00
_cell.angle_beta   90.00
_cell.angle_gamma   90.00
#
_symmetry.space_group_name_H-M   'P 1'
#
loop_
_entity.id
_entity.type
_entity.pdbx_description
1 polymer ?
#
loop_
_entity_poly.entity_id
_entity_poly.type
_entity_poly.pdbx_seq_one_letter_code
_entity_poly.pdbx_strand_id
1 'polypeptide(L)'
;MVTALLGVWVQDDIGPVLTLRKRYHFKPDGSYEFVFTSRNTGSLEEKVLVREEGRFAVEANRLTISPKAGRPRSFPWRVEKDPYVGDVRLVLVLPDGTLDVYYRQ
;
A
#
# COMPACT_ATOMS: atom_id res chain seq x y z
N MET A 1 -7.77 16.27 3.48
CA MET A 1 -8.03 14.90 2.97
C MET A 1 -6.76 14.15 2.54
N VAL A 2 -5.69 14.80 2.08
CA VAL A 2 -4.36 14.14 1.88
C VAL A 2 -3.74 13.61 3.17
N THR A 3 -3.92 14.31 4.29
CA THR A 3 -3.31 13.97 5.59
C THR A 3 -3.64 12.58 6.09
N ALA A 4 -4.83 12.05 5.79
CA ALA A 4 -5.22 10.70 6.20
C ALA A 4 -4.38 9.61 5.52
N LEU A 5 -3.80 9.88 4.34
CA LEU A 5 -2.99 8.94 3.57
C LEU A 5 -1.52 8.92 4.01
N LEU A 6 -1.00 10.02 4.57
CA LEU A 6 0.41 10.15 4.94
C LEU A 6 0.79 9.12 5.99
N GLY A 7 1.94 8.46 5.84
CA GLY A 7 2.45 7.44 6.76
C GLY A 7 2.66 6.08 6.08
N VAL A 8 2.82 5.05 6.91
CA VAL A 8 3.18 3.70 6.47
C VAL A 8 1.95 2.80 6.47
N TRP A 9 1.75 2.10 5.35
CA TRP A 9 0.63 1.17 5.15
C TRP A 9 1.17 -0.19 4.74
N VAL A 10 0.71 -1.24 5.41
CA VAL A 10 1.22 -2.59 5.25
C VAL A 10 0.09 -3.55 4.95
N GLN A 11 0.33 -4.45 4.01
CA GLN A 11 -0.49 -5.61 3.76
C GLN A 11 0.41 -6.83 3.87
N ASP A 12 0.08 -7.71 4.79
CA ASP A 12 0.73 -9.01 4.96
C ASP A 12 -0.24 -10.10 4.50
N ASP A 13 0.19 -10.90 3.53
CA ASP A 13 -0.47 -12.14 3.11
C ASP A 13 0.37 -13.31 3.63
N ILE A 14 -0.10 -13.90 4.73
CA ILE A 14 0.60 -14.93 5.48
C ILE A 14 0.07 -16.30 5.07
N GLY A 15 0.80 -16.96 4.17
CA GLY A 15 0.58 -18.36 3.82
C GLY A 15 1.37 -19.33 4.70
N PRO A 16 1.10 -20.65 4.58
CA PRO A 16 1.81 -21.68 5.35
C PRO A 16 3.30 -21.77 5.01
N VAL A 17 3.69 -21.39 3.80
CA VAL A 17 5.08 -21.52 3.28
C VAL A 17 5.74 -20.16 3.07
N LEU A 18 4.95 -19.13 2.75
CA LEU A 18 5.44 -17.84 2.30
C LEU A 18 4.61 -16.74 2.93
N THR A 19 5.30 -15.73 3.47
CA THR A 19 4.70 -14.42 3.76
C THR A 19 5.03 -13.47 2.63
N LEU A 20 4.00 -12.88 2.04
CA LEU A 20 4.10 -11.80 1.07
C LEU A 20 3.75 -10.49 1.77
N ARG A 21 4.62 -9.49 1.67
CA ARG A 21 4.43 -8.20 2.35
C ARG A 21 4.54 -7.05 1.38
N LYS A 22 3.45 -6.28 1.23
CA LYS A 22 3.47 -5.00 0.53
C LYS A 22 3.50 -3.86 1.53
N ARG A 23 4.34 -2.86 1.28
CA ARG A 23 4.48 -1.67 2.14
C ARG A 23 4.51 -0.41 1.30
N TYR A 24 3.55 0.49 1.55
CA TYR A 24 3.59 1.87 1.07
C TYR A 24 4.07 2.81 2.18
N HIS A 25 4.79 3.85 1.81
CA HIS A 25 5.10 4.99 2.65
C HIS A 25 4.80 6.28 1.90
N PHE A 26 3.70 6.96 2.25
CA PHE A 26 3.32 8.25 1.66
C PHE A 26 3.84 9.40 2.51
N LYS A 27 4.66 10.28 1.93
CA LYS A 27 5.37 11.35 2.64
C LYS A 27 4.67 12.71 2.46
N PRO A 28 4.83 13.66 3.41
CA PRO A 28 4.19 14.97 3.33
C PRO A 28 4.59 15.81 2.10
N ASP A 29 5.75 15.53 1.49
CA ASP A 29 6.26 16.21 0.30
C ASP A 29 5.62 15.73 -1.02
N GLY A 30 4.64 14.83 -0.94
CA GLY A 30 3.96 14.25 -2.10
C GLY A 30 4.74 13.11 -2.77
N SER A 31 5.84 12.63 -2.17
CA SER A 31 6.55 11.44 -2.63
C SER A 31 6.04 10.17 -1.94
N TYR A 32 6.22 9.02 -2.60
CA TYR A 32 5.96 7.72 -1.97
C TYR A 32 7.10 6.73 -2.24
N GLU A 33 7.19 5.75 -1.36
CA GLU A 33 7.97 4.53 -1.55
C GLU A 33 7.04 3.32 -1.47
N PHE A 34 7.29 2.33 -2.31
CA PHE A 34 6.63 1.04 -2.30
C PHE A 34 7.67 -0.08 -2.31
N VAL A 35 7.48 -1.05 -1.42
CA VAL A 35 8.28 -2.25 -1.36
C VAL A 35 7.35 -3.45 -1.29
N PHE A 36 7.59 -4.43 -2.16
CA PHE A 36 6.96 -5.73 -2.09
C PHE A 36 8.04 -6.77 -1.81
N THR A 37 7.87 -7.51 -0.72
CA THR A 37 8.82 -8.54 -0.29
C THR A 37 8.16 -9.89 -0.08
N SER A 38 9.01 -10.91 -0.04
CA SER A 38 8.63 -12.28 0.26
C SER A 38 9.58 -12.88 1.27
N ARG A 39 9.05 -13.65 2.22
CA ARG A 39 9.82 -14.35 3.25
C ARG A 39 9.28 -15.76 3.43
N ASN A 40 10.14 -16.77 3.32
CA ASN A 40 9.77 -18.16 3.61
C ASN A 40 9.49 -18.34 5.10
N THR A 41 8.49 -19.18 5.43
CA THR A 41 8.18 -19.55 6.81
C THR A 41 9.42 -20.14 7.50
N GLY A 42 9.75 -19.61 8.69
CA GLY A 42 10.93 -20.04 9.45
C GLY A 42 12.25 -19.37 9.04
N SER A 43 12.26 -18.57 7.98
CA SER A 43 13.42 -17.73 7.62
C SER A 43 13.31 -16.33 8.22
N LEU A 44 14.45 -15.74 8.60
CA LEU A 44 14.58 -14.31 8.88
C LEU A 44 14.95 -13.49 7.64
N GLU A 45 15.34 -14.16 6.56
CA GLU A 45 15.75 -13.52 5.32
C GLU A 45 14.54 -13.09 4.50
N GLU A 46 14.47 -11.80 4.17
CA GLU A 46 13.43 -11.20 3.37
C GLU A 46 13.98 -10.85 1.98
N LYS A 47 13.31 -11.35 0.93
CA LYS A 47 13.66 -11.07 -0.46
C LYS A 47 12.79 -9.94 -0.99
N VAL A 48 13.42 -8.91 -1.55
CA VAL A 48 12.71 -7.83 -2.26
C VAL A 48 12.32 -8.31 -3.65
N LEU A 49 11.01 -8.32 -3.93
CA LEU A 49 10.44 -8.65 -5.24
C LEU A 49 10.24 -7.41 -6.10
N VAL A 50 9.76 -6.32 -5.50
CA VAL A 50 9.56 -5.04 -6.17
C VAL A 50 10.01 -3.90 -5.26
N ARG A 51 10.65 -2.90 -5.86
CA ARG A 51 10.88 -1.60 -5.25
C ARG A 51 10.46 -0.52 -6.23
N GLU A 52 9.63 0.40 -5.77
CA GLU A 52 9.12 1.50 -6.58
C GLU A 52 9.13 2.78 -5.75
N GLU A 53 9.45 3.90 -6.40
CA GLU A 53 9.38 5.23 -5.81
C GLU A 53 8.73 6.19 -6.81
N GLY A 54 8.13 7.26 -6.33
CA GLY A 54 7.52 8.25 -7.20
C GLY A 54 6.78 9.35 -6.46
N ARG A 55 5.82 9.95 -7.16
CA ARG A 55 4.93 10.98 -6.61
C ARG A 55 3.52 10.44 -6.47
N PHE A 56 2.77 10.95 -5.50
CA PHE A 56 1.35 10.70 -5.39
C PHE A 56 0.56 12.01 -5.34
N ALA A 57 -0.67 11.96 -5.80
CA ALA A 57 -1.63 13.05 -5.72
C ALA A 57 -3.01 12.51 -5.34
N VAL A 58 -3.76 13.29 -4.58
CA VAL A 58 -5.11 12.94 -4.15
C VAL A 58 -6.05 14.02 -4.63
N GLU A 59 -7.04 13.62 -5.42
CA GLU A 59 -8.10 14.49 -5.93
C GLU A 59 -9.44 13.88 -5.53
N ALA A 60 -10.14 14.50 -4.56
CA ALA A 60 -11.35 13.98 -3.96
C ALA A 60 -11.21 12.51 -3.52
N ASN A 61 -11.90 11.57 -4.18
CA ASN A 61 -11.92 10.14 -3.87
C ASN A 61 -10.93 9.33 -4.72
N ARG A 62 -9.99 9.99 -5.43
CA ARG A 62 -9.06 9.34 -6.35
C ARG A 62 -7.62 9.61 -5.93
N LEU A 63 -6.85 8.53 -5.82
CA LEU A 63 -5.42 8.53 -5.53
C LEU A 63 -4.70 8.18 -6.83
N THR A 64 -3.84 9.09 -7.29
CA THR A 64 -2.97 8.87 -8.44
C THR A 64 -1.55 8.63 -7.94
N ILE A 65 -0.96 7.53 -8.39
CA ILE A 65 0.42 7.14 -8.13
C ILE A 65 1.19 7.23 -9.43
N SER A 66 2.23 8.07 -9.45
CA SER A 66 3.09 8.34 -10.59
C SER A 66 4.50 7.84 -10.27
N PRO A 67 4.80 6.58 -10.62
CA PRO A 67 6.12 6.02 -10.38
C PRO A 67 7.17 6.75 -11.21
N LYS A 68 8.40 6.82 -10.72
CA LYS A 68 9.54 7.40 -11.43
C LYS A 68 9.82 6.67 -12.75
N ALA A 69 9.55 5.36 -12.78
CA ALA A 69 9.60 4.54 -13.98
C ALA A 69 8.30 3.74 -14.12
N GLY A 70 7.72 3.73 -15.32
CA GLY A 70 6.45 3.06 -15.61
C GLY A 70 5.30 4.03 -15.83
N ARG A 71 4.08 3.50 -15.94
CA ARG A 71 2.88 4.30 -16.20
C ARG A 71 2.22 4.73 -14.89
N PRO A 72 1.69 5.96 -14.82
CA PRO A 72 0.82 6.38 -13.72
C PRO A 72 -0.38 5.46 -13.57
N ARG A 73 -0.80 5.24 -12.32
CA ARG A 73 -1.97 4.43 -11.97
C ARG A 73 -2.87 5.25 -11.05
N SER A 74 -4.17 5.10 -11.20
CA SER A 74 -5.14 5.87 -10.43
C SER A 74 -6.24 4.97 -9.91
N PHE A 75 -6.59 5.13 -8.64
CA PHE A 75 -7.48 4.25 -7.91
C PHE A 75 -8.50 5.08 -7.14
N PRO A 76 -9.79 4.71 -7.13
CA PRO A 76 -10.65 5.08 -6.04
C PRO A 76 -10.04 4.60 -4.72
N TRP A 77 -10.04 5.46 -3.71
CA TRP A 77 -9.42 5.14 -2.42
C TRP A 77 -10.24 5.68 -1.26
N ARG A 78 -10.04 5.09 -0.09
CA ARG A 78 -10.55 5.60 1.18
C ARG A 78 -9.67 5.13 2.34
N VAL A 79 -9.65 5.94 3.39
CA VAL A 79 -9.13 5.54 4.69
C VAL A 79 -10.31 5.46 5.66
N GLU A 80 -10.46 4.32 6.31
CA GLU A 80 -11.57 4.03 7.19
C GLU A 80 -11.12 3.22 8.39
N LYS A 81 -11.96 3.12 9.42
CA LYS A 81 -11.74 2.16 10.50
C LYS A 81 -12.26 0.80 10.07
N ASP A 82 -11.48 -0.23 10.34
CA ASP A 82 -11.94 -1.60 10.22
C ASP A 82 -13.06 -1.84 11.23
N PRO A 83 -14.25 -2.30 10.80
CA PRO A 83 -15.39 -2.45 11.69
C PRO A 83 -15.26 -3.62 12.67
N TYR A 84 -14.32 -4.54 12.45
CA TYR A 84 -14.13 -5.73 13.27
C TYR A 84 -12.96 -5.59 14.24
N VAL A 85 -11.86 -4.99 13.76
CA VAL A 85 -10.62 -4.88 14.54
C VAL A 85 -10.43 -3.48 15.13
N GLY A 86 -11.10 -2.46 14.58
CA GLY A 86 -10.98 -1.07 15.00
C GLY A 86 -9.77 -0.33 14.44
N ASP A 87 -8.85 -1.05 13.80
CA ASP A 87 -7.63 -0.52 13.19
C ASP A 87 -7.94 0.38 11.99
N VAL A 88 -7.02 1.31 11.68
CA VAL A 88 -7.16 2.17 10.51
C VAL A 88 -6.65 1.43 9.27
N ARG A 89 -7.49 1.35 8.22
CA ARG A 89 -7.15 0.73 6.96
C ARG A 89 -7.23 1.69 5.78
N LEU A 90 -6.29 1.56 4.86
CA LEU A 90 -6.31 2.13 3.52
C LEU A 90 -6.90 1.08 2.58
N VAL A 91 -7.92 1.47 1.82
CA VAL A 91 -8.53 0.63 0.79
C VAL A 91 -8.32 1.27 -0.57
N LEU A 92 -7.67 0.55 -1.47
CA LEU A 92 -7.55 0.88 -2.88
C LEU A 92 -8.52 -0.02 -3.67
N VAL A 93 -9.32 0.56 -4.55
CA VAL A 93 -10.21 -0.20 -5.44
C VAL A 93 -9.50 -0.39 -6.78
N LEU A 94 -9.20 -1.64 -7.11
CA LEU A 94 -8.54 -2.01 -8.37
C LEU A 94 -9.54 -1.95 -9.54
N PRO A 95 -9.07 -1.89 -10.81
CA PRO A 95 -9.94 -1.77 -11.98
C PRO A 95 -10.96 -2.90 -12.15
N ASP A 96 -10.67 -4.08 -11.62
CA ASP A 96 -11.55 -5.26 -11.61
C ASP A 96 -12.57 -5.25 -10.46
N GLY A 97 -12.53 -4.22 -9.60
CA GLY A 97 -13.37 -4.11 -8.41
C GLY A 97 -12.78 -4.77 -7.16
N THR A 98 -11.64 -5.46 -7.28
CA THR A 98 -10.95 -6.05 -6.13
C THR A 98 -10.46 -4.96 -5.18
N LEU A 99 -10.51 -5.25 -3.87
CA LEU A 99 -10.02 -4.35 -2.84
C LEU A 99 -8.60 -4.74 -2.44
N ASP A 100 -7.64 -3.81 -2.60
CA ASP A 100 -6.31 -3.96 -2.01
C ASP A 100 -6.30 -3.20 -0.68
N VAL A 101 -6.18 -3.94 0.43
CA VAL A 101 -6.35 -3.41 1.78
C VAL A 101 -5.04 -3.43 2.54
N TYR A 102 -4.69 -2.28 3.11
CA TYR A 102 -3.49 -2.10 3.91
C TYR A 102 -3.86 -1.55 5.28
N TYR A 103 -3.16 -1.98 6.31
CA TYR A 103 -3.30 -1.50 7.67
C TYR A 103 -2.20 -0.51 8.02
N ARG A 104 -2.54 0.42 8.92
CA ARG A 104 -1.60 1.40 9.42
C ARG A 104 -0.52 0.73 10.26
N GLN A 105 0.75 1.02 9.98
CA GLN A 105 1.89 0.63 10.81
C GLN A 105 2.28 1.75 11.77
#